data_AF-A0AAV1RI01-F1
#
_entry.id   AF-A0AAV1RI01-F1
#
_cell.length_a   1.000
_cell.length_b   1.000
_cell.length_c   1.000
_cell.angle_alpha   90.00
_cell.angle_beta   90.00
_cell.angle_gamma   90.00
#
_symmetry.space_group_name_H-M   'P 1'
#
loop_
_entity.id
_entity.type
_entity.pdbx_description
1 polymer ?
#
loop_
_entity_poly.entity_id
_entity_poly.type
_entity_poly.pdbx_seq_one_letter_code
_entity_poly.pdbx_strand_id
1 'polypeptide(L)'
;MLFSEVAELRYVFWLEITARIETKILSPKTTYAAYFVFKFTDSKRGFNKKPVELSVKFEGSVDGEKRNVLLDVSPENDMPQLPQERGDGWMEVEMGEFFNENGDDGMVVSSLREVDNYITKHGLIVEGIEFRPKAGVHFEIMRRELKTYSLDSVNDVAFHSSLFILILPYDSKRPSTMGSQ
;
A
#
# COMPACT_ATOMS: atom_id res chain seq x y z
N MET A 1 -4.64 -11.14 -12.76
CA MET A 1 -5.06 -10.12 -11.78
C MET A 1 -5.44 -10.83 -10.51
N LEU A 2 -4.93 -10.36 -9.37
CA LEU A 2 -5.08 -11.04 -8.08
C LEU A 2 -6.25 -10.49 -7.26
N PHE A 3 -6.62 -9.24 -7.50
CA PHE A 3 -7.87 -8.63 -7.04
C PHE A 3 -8.86 -8.53 -8.23
N SER A 4 -10.17 -8.48 -7.92
CA SER A 4 -11.25 -8.25 -8.89
C SER A 4 -11.57 -6.76 -9.09
N GLU A 5 -11.03 -5.91 -8.23
CA GLU A 5 -11.28 -4.47 -8.16
C GLU A 5 -9.95 -3.72 -7.99
N VAL A 6 -9.91 -2.47 -8.46
CA VAL A 6 -8.74 -1.58 -8.38
C VAL A 6 -9.19 -0.19 -7.96
N ALA A 7 -8.34 0.56 -7.25
CA ALA A 7 -8.64 1.94 -6.86
C ALA A 7 -7.90 2.93 -7.76
N GLU A 8 -8.61 3.92 -8.30
CA GLU A 8 -8.01 5.01 -9.07
C GLU A 8 -8.00 6.31 -8.25
N LEU A 9 -6.81 6.90 -8.12
CA LEU A 9 -6.59 8.17 -7.44
C LEU A 9 -6.87 9.34 -8.40
N ARG A 10 -7.98 10.03 -8.17
CA ARG A 10 -8.42 11.14 -9.03
C ARG A 10 -7.65 12.43 -8.83
N TYR A 11 -7.68 13.04 -7.66
CA TYR A 11 -6.93 14.27 -7.36
C TYR A 11 -6.75 14.41 -5.85
N VAL A 12 -5.51 14.33 -5.37
CA VAL A 12 -5.20 14.46 -3.95
C VAL A 12 -3.90 15.24 -3.72
N PHE A 13 -3.76 15.79 -2.52
CA PHE A 13 -2.49 16.33 -2.02
C PHE A 13 -1.77 15.30 -1.14
N TRP A 14 -2.51 14.69 -0.22
CA TRP A 14 -2.05 13.61 0.65
C TRP A 14 -2.32 12.25 0.00
N LEU A 15 -1.29 11.43 -0.10
CA LEU A 15 -1.42 10.00 -0.41
C LEU A 15 -1.06 9.14 0.81
N GLU A 16 -2.00 8.34 1.30
CA GLU A 16 -1.74 7.33 2.31
C GLU A 16 -2.55 6.07 2.02
N ILE A 17 -1.85 4.95 1.97
CA ILE A 17 -2.41 3.62 1.74
C ILE A 17 -1.86 2.73 2.84
N THR A 18 -2.74 2.00 3.53
CA THR A 18 -2.34 1.08 4.59
C THR A 18 -2.99 -0.27 4.36
N ALA A 19 -2.19 -1.33 4.33
CA ALA A 19 -2.63 -2.71 4.38
C ALA A 19 -2.31 -3.31 5.74
N ARG A 20 -3.12 -4.30 6.10
CA ARG A 20 -3.16 -4.91 7.41
C ARG A 20 -3.39 -6.41 7.21
N ILE A 21 -2.51 -7.25 7.75
CA ILE A 21 -2.62 -8.71 7.64
C ILE A 21 -2.35 -9.40 8.97
N GLU A 22 -3.22 -10.33 9.33
CA GLU A 22 -3.05 -11.15 10.54
C GLU A 22 -1.97 -12.20 10.30
N THR A 23 -1.07 -12.40 11.27
CA THR A 23 0.06 -13.33 11.08
C THR A 23 -0.37 -14.80 11.13
N LYS A 24 -1.51 -15.11 11.75
CA LYS A 24 -2.07 -16.47 11.81
C LYS A 24 -2.59 -17.01 10.48
N ILE A 25 -2.89 -16.15 9.52
CA ILE A 25 -3.29 -16.59 8.18
C ILE A 25 -2.09 -16.84 7.26
N LEU A 26 -0.88 -16.49 7.72
CA LEU A 26 0.37 -16.69 7.03
C LEU A 26 1.06 -17.96 7.54
N SER A 27 1.78 -18.66 6.65
CA SER A 27 2.64 -19.77 7.06
C SER A 27 3.66 -19.31 8.12
N PRO A 28 3.82 -20.05 9.23
CA PRO A 28 4.86 -19.76 10.22
C PRO A 28 6.24 -20.07 9.65
N LYS A 29 7.29 -19.66 10.38
CA LYS A 29 8.71 -19.77 10.02
C LYS A 29 9.03 -19.33 8.60
N THR A 30 8.33 -18.31 8.12
CA THR A 30 8.43 -17.84 6.73
C THR A 30 8.72 -16.35 6.73
N THR A 31 9.72 -15.93 5.96
CA THR A 31 9.94 -14.52 5.67
C THR A 31 8.99 -14.09 4.56
N TYR A 32 8.24 -13.02 4.78
CA TYR A 32 7.40 -12.40 3.77
C TYR A 32 7.97 -11.04 3.37
N ALA A 33 7.85 -10.70 2.09
CA ALA A 33 7.97 -9.33 1.62
C ALA A 33 6.60 -8.77 1.25
N ALA A 34 6.40 -7.48 1.54
CA ALA A 34 5.26 -6.71 1.08
C ALA A 34 5.63 -5.96 -0.20
N TYR A 35 4.76 -6.03 -1.21
CA TYR A 35 4.91 -5.33 -2.48
C TYR A 35 3.73 -4.41 -2.71
N PHE A 36 3.99 -3.15 -3.02
CA PHE A 36 2.96 -2.23 -3.50
C PHE A 36 2.81 -2.40 -5.01
N VAL A 37 1.60 -2.69 -5.48
CA VAL A 37 1.31 -3.01 -6.89
C VAL A 37 0.38 -1.97 -7.49
N PHE A 38 0.82 -1.34 -8.57
CA PHE A 38 0.15 -0.17 -9.12
C PHE A 38 0.41 0.02 -10.62
N LYS A 39 -0.37 0.91 -11.22
CA LYS A 39 -0.25 1.39 -12.60
C LYS A 39 -0.42 2.90 -12.61
N PHE A 40 -0.05 3.49 -13.73
CA PHE A 40 -0.39 4.87 -14.00
C PHE A 40 -1.32 4.98 -15.20
N THR A 41 -2.24 5.93 -15.13
CA THR A 41 -2.94 6.45 -16.32
C THR A 41 -1.97 7.26 -17.18
N ASP A 42 -2.32 7.44 -18.46
CA ASP A 42 -1.56 8.32 -19.36
C ASP A 42 -1.47 9.77 -18.87
N SER A 43 -2.46 10.21 -18.08
CA SER A 43 -2.54 11.55 -17.49
C SER A 43 -1.80 11.70 -16.15
N LYS A 44 -0.99 10.73 -15.71
CA LYS A 44 -0.36 10.76 -14.38
C LYS A 44 0.39 12.08 -14.09
N ARG A 45 0.38 12.52 -12.83
CA ARG A 45 1.17 13.67 -12.37
C ARG A 45 1.49 13.59 -10.88
N GLY A 46 2.62 14.19 -10.49
CA GLY A 46 3.00 14.43 -9.10
C GLY A 46 3.95 13.39 -8.51
N PHE A 47 3.91 12.15 -9.01
CA PHE A 47 4.67 11.01 -8.47
C PHE A 47 6.18 11.02 -8.74
N ASN A 48 6.65 11.91 -9.62
CA ASN A 48 8.07 12.10 -9.93
C ASN A 48 8.69 13.29 -9.17
N LYS A 49 7.92 13.95 -8.30
CA LYS A 49 8.37 15.18 -7.60
C LYS A 49 8.81 14.91 -6.17
N LYS A 50 8.22 13.91 -5.51
CA LYS A 50 8.55 13.55 -4.14
C LYS A 50 8.55 12.04 -3.94
N PRO A 51 9.50 11.50 -3.17
CA PRO A 51 9.45 10.11 -2.73
C PRO A 51 8.26 9.86 -1.81
N VAL A 52 7.71 8.66 -1.86
CA VAL A 52 6.77 8.12 -0.88
C VAL A 52 7.55 7.35 0.19
N GLU A 53 7.15 7.47 1.46
CA GLU A 53 7.65 6.63 2.55
C GLU A 53 6.92 5.28 2.48
N LEU A 54 7.66 4.19 2.28
CA LEU A 54 7.15 2.83 2.41
C LEU A 54 7.54 2.31 3.78
N SER A 55 6.64 1.57 4.44
CA SER A 55 6.94 0.92 5.71
C SER A 55 6.27 -0.43 5.88
N VAL A 56 6.92 -1.33 6.63
CA VAL A 56 6.40 -2.63 7.07
C VAL A 56 6.78 -2.82 8.54
N LYS A 57 5.80 -3.17 9.37
CA LYS A 57 6.02 -3.38 10.81
C LYS A 57 4.92 -4.22 11.46
N PHE A 58 5.21 -4.77 12.63
CA PHE A 58 4.17 -5.32 13.49
C PHE A 58 3.37 -4.20 14.17
N GLU A 59 2.07 -4.39 14.34
CA GLU A 59 1.24 -3.44 15.05
C GLU A 59 1.69 -3.32 16.52
N GLY A 60 1.77 -2.09 17.02
CA GLY A 60 2.33 -1.80 18.35
C GLY A 60 3.86 -1.74 18.39
N SER A 61 4.59 -2.12 17.34
CA SER A 61 6.03 -1.92 17.29
C SER A 61 6.38 -0.44 17.02
N VAL A 62 7.39 0.03 17.76
CA VAL A 62 8.00 1.37 17.55
C VAL A 62 9.01 1.34 16.41
N ASP A 63 9.65 0.18 16.21
CA ASP A 63 10.60 -0.07 15.12
C ASP A 63 9.89 -0.75 13.95
N GLY A 64 10.10 -0.19 12.76
CA GLY A 64 9.61 -0.70 11.49
C GLY A 64 10.58 -0.31 10.38
N GLU A 65 10.76 -1.16 9.39
CA GLU A 65 11.57 -0.83 8.23
C GLU A 65 10.88 0.29 7.46
N LYS A 66 11.63 1.34 7.12
CA LYS A 66 11.16 2.46 6.30
C LYS A 66 12.11 2.69 5.15
N ARG A 67 11.58 2.79 3.92
CA ARG A 67 12.35 3.04 2.70
C ARG A 67 11.61 4.03 1.79
N ASN A 68 12.29 5.12 1.40
CA ASN A 68 11.71 6.20 0.58
C ASN A 68 11.96 5.92 -0.90
N VAL A 69 10.90 5.91 -1.71
CA VAL A 69 11.00 5.56 -3.14
C VAL A 69 10.21 6.56 -4.00
N LEU A 70 10.76 6.94 -5.16
CA LEU A 70 9.98 7.63 -6.19
C LEU A 70 9.15 6.60 -6.96
N LEU A 71 7.84 6.81 -7.04
CA LEU A 71 6.95 5.89 -7.77
C LEU A 71 7.02 6.08 -9.30
N ASP A 72 7.33 7.30 -9.76
CA ASP A 72 7.50 7.62 -11.18
C ASP A 72 8.93 8.11 -11.40
N VAL A 73 9.78 7.19 -11.86
CA VAL A 73 11.22 7.40 -11.98
C VAL A 73 11.54 7.67 -13.44
N SER A 74 12.10 8.85 -13.72
CA SER A 74 12.72 9.09 -15.03
C SER A 74 13.90 8.11 -15.20
N PRO A 75 14.12 7.53 -16.39
CA PRO A 75 15.24 6.62 -16.69
C PRO A 75 16.63 7.17 -16.32
N GLU A 76 16.73 8.47 -16.05
CA GLU A 76 17.94 9.21 -15.72
C GLU A 76 18.35 9.13 -14.23
N ASN A 77 17.54 8.51 -13.36
CA ASN A 77 17.82 8.45 -11.92
C ASN A 77 18.47 7.11 -11.50
N ASP A 78 19.72 7.16 -11.04
CA ASP A 78 20.47 6.03 -10.44
C ASP A 78 20.03 5.73 -8.99
N MET A 79 18.72 5.68 -8.74
CA MET A 79 18.20 5.32 -7.41
C MET A 79 18.10 3.79 -7.28
N PRO A 80 18.67 3.16 -6.24
CA PRO A 80 18.46 1.74 -5.98
C PRO A 80 17.00 1.47 -5.58
N GLN A 81 16.47 0.29 -5.96
CA GLN A 81 15.13 -0.20 -5.63
C GLN A 81 13.97 0.60 -6.26
N LEU A 82 14.06 0.79 -7.58
CA LEU A 82 13.00 1.40 -8.37
C LEU A 82 11.78 0.48 -8.47
N PRO A 83 10.57 1.05 -8.65
CA PRO A 83 9.44 0.29 -9.14
C PRO A 83 9.80 -0.45 -10.44
N GLN A 84 9.42 -1.72 -10.53
CA GLN A 84 9.72 -2.58 -11.66
C GLN A 84 8.45 -2.97 -12.38
N GLU A 85 8.50 -3.00 -13.71
CA GLU A 85 7.39 -3.50 -14.51
C GLU A 85 7.34 -5.04 -14.45
N ARG A 86 6.16 -5.58 -14.16
CA ARG A 86 5.83 -7.00 -14.20
C ARG A 86 5.45 -7.41 -15.61
N GLY A 87 5.49 -8.71 -15.90
CA GLY A 87 5.08 -9.25 -17.21
C GLY A 87 3.59 -9.06 -17.58
N ASP A 88 2.75 -8.58 -16.65
CA ASP A 88 1.33 -8.28 -16.86
C ASP A 88 1.05 -6.76 -16.98
N GLY A 89 2.12 -5.97 -17.12
CA GLY A 89 2.09 -4.51 -17.29
C GLY A 89 1.82 -3.74 -16.00
N TRP A 90 1.69 -4.39 -14.83
CA TRP A 90 1.65 -3.70 -13.54
C TRP A 90 3.06 -3.34 -13.07
N MET A 91 3.20 -2.25 -12.34
CA MET A 91 4.42 -1.89 -11.63
C MET A 91 4.36 -2.46 -10.21
N GLU A 92 5.52 -2.84 -9.67
CA GLU A 92 5.64 -3.21 -8.26
C GLU A 92 6.90 -2.66 -7.59
N VAL A 93 6.82 -2.42 -6.29
CA VAL A 93 7.98 -2.03 -5.46
C VAL A 93 7.94 -2.77 -4.12
N GLU A 94 9.08 -3.33 -3.70
CA GLU A 94 9.22 -3.98 -2.39
C GLU A 94 9.23 -2.92 -1.27
N MET A 95 8.25 -2.99 -0.39
CA MET A 95 8.06 -2.05 0.72
C MET A 95 8.94 -2.39 1.94
N GLY A 96 9.26 -3.68 2.10
CA GLY A 96 9.95 -4.20 3.28
C GLY A 96 9.64 -5.68 3.49
N GLU A 97 10.32 -6.28 4.47
CA GLU A 97 10.12 -7.68 4.84
C GLU A 97 9.86 -7.87 6.34
N PHE A 98 9.23 -8.99 6.68
CA PHE A 98 9.06 -9.42 8.06
C PHE A 98 9.13 -10.94 8.16
N PHE A 99 9.57 -11.44 9.31
CA PHE A 99 9.58 -12.87 9.59
C PHE A 99 8.36 -13.25 10.43
N ASN A 100 7.53 -14.16 9.94
CA ASN A 100 6.45 -14.75 10.71
C ASN A 100 6.99 -15.96 11.47
N GLU A 101 7.29 -15.83 12.76
CA GLU A 101 7.89 -16.92 13.54
C GLU A 101 6.88 -18.05 13.83
N ASN A 102 5.81 -17.73 14.55
CA ASN A 102 4.88 -18.74 15.10
C ASN A 102 3.46 -18.69 14.53
N GLY A 103 3.12 -17.71 13.68
CA GLY A 103 1.73 -17.52 13.24
C GLY A 103 0.80 -17.16 14.40
N ASP A 104 1.31 -16.44 15.41
CA ASP A 104 0.54 -15.96 16.57
C ASP A 104 -0.55 -14.95 16.14
N ASP A 105 -1.36 -14.44 17.08
CA ASP A 105 -2.39 -13.40 16.85
C ASP A 105 -1.78 -11.98 16.61
N GLY A 106 -0.60 -11.91 16.01
CA GLY A 106 0.03 -10.67 15.59
C GLY A 106 -0.64 -10.04 14.37
N MET A 107 -0.40 -8.74 14.21
CA MET A 107 -0.87 -7.97 13.06
C MET A 107 0.31 -7.29 12.39
N VAL A 108 0.46 -7.44 11.08
CA VAL A 108 1.44 -6.70 10.29
C VAL A 108 0.75 -5.55 9.57
N VAL A 109 1.36 -4.38 9.65
CA VAL A 109 0.91 -3.15 9.01
C VAL A 109 1.95 -2.76 7.96
N SER A 110 1.50 -2.61 6.73
CA SER A 110 2.30 -2.05 5.64
C SER A 110 1.66 -0.75 5.18
N SER A 111 2.46 0.30 5.01
CA SER A 111 1.94 1.59 4.57
C SER A 111 2.81 2.27 3.53
N LEU A 112 2.14 3.00 2.64
CA LEU A 112 2.73 3.94 1.70
C LEU A 112 2.20 5.33 2.06
N ARG A 113 3.09 6.29 2.29
CA ARG A 113 2.71 7.61 2.77
C ARG A 113 3.51 8.72 2.10
N GLU A 114 2.80 9.71 1.57
CA GLU A 114 3.35 11.00 1.16
C GLU A 114 2.39 12.11 1.60
N VAL A 115 2.77 12.81 2.67
CA VAL A 115 2.01 13.95 3.19
C VAL A 115 2.71 15.22 2.75
N ASP A 116 2.30 15.72 1.59
CA ASP A 116 2.72 17.02 1.07
C ASP A 116 1.50 17.81 0.57
N ASN A 117 1.33 19.03 1.05
CA ASN A 117 0.22 19.91 0.68
C ASN A 117 0.53 20.79 -0.54
N TYR A 118 1.74 20.71 -1.11
CA TYR A 118 2.17 21.54 -2.25
C TYR A 118 2.05 20.83 -3.60
N ILE A 119 2.09 19.50 -3.64
CA ILE A 119 2.15 18.72 -4.88
C ILE A 119 0.87 17.91 -5.06
N THR A 120 0.08 18.28 -6.07
CA THR A 120 -1.10 17.51 -6.48
C THR A 120 -0.70 16.22 -7.20
N LYS A 121 -1.45 15.16 -6.93
CA LYS A 121 -1.27 13.83 -7.49
C LYS A 121 -2.54 13.35 -8.14
N HIS A 122 -2.42 12.73 -9.30
CA HIS A 122 -3.53 12.04 -9.97
C HIS A 122 -3.05 10.97 -10.92
N GLY A 123 -3.94 10.05 -11.25
CA GLY A 123 -3.71 9.04 -12.27
C GLY A 123 -2.91 7.83 -11.78
N LEU A 124 -2.93 7.55 -10.47
CA LEU A 124 -2.42 6.31 -9.88
C LEU A 124 -3.56 5.29 -9.81
N ILE A 125 -3.36 4.11 -10.36
CA ILE A 125 -4.25 2.96 -10.24
C ILE A 125 -3.58 1.96 -9.31
N VAL A 126 -4.27 1.53 -8.26
CA VAL A 126 -3.73 0.61 -7.25
C VAL A 126 -4.43 -0.73 -7.35
N GLU A 127 -3.65 -1.80 -7.57
CA GLU A 127 -4.16 -3.17 -7.43
C GLU A 127 -4.18 -3.57 -5.95
N GLY A 128 -3.13 -3.24 -5.19
CA GLY A 128 -3.11 -3.47 -3.75
C GLY A 128 -1.70 -3.56 -3.15
N ILE A 129 -1.64 -4.13 -1.95
CA ILE A 129 -0.39 -4.55 -1.30
C ILE A 129 -0.40 -6.07 -1.20
N GLU A 130 0.61 -6.72 -1.79
CA GLU A 130 0.75 -8.17 -1.82
C GLU A 130 1.81 -8.65 -0.83
N PHE A 131 1.47 -9.64 -0.01
CA PHE A 131 2.41 -10.30 0.89
C PHE A 131 2.87 -11.62 0.28
N ARG A 132 4.15 -11.71 -0.07
CA ARG A 132 4.72 -12.87 -0.77
C ARG A 132 5.80 -13.54 0.08
N PRO A 133 5.79 -14.87 0.23
CA PRO A 133 6.87 -15.56 0.93
C PRO A 133 8.17 -15.45 0.11
N LYS A 134 9.27 -15.05 0.74
CA LYS A 134 10.61 -15.15 0.16
C LYS A 134 11.04 -16.62 0.21
N ALA A 135 11.65 -17.10 -0.87
CA ALA A 135 12.11 -18.48 -0.98
C ALA A 135 13.23 -18.74 0.04
N GLY A 136 12.84 -19.26 1.20
CA GLY A 136 13.71 -19.53 2.33
C GLY A 136 12.97 -20.38 3.36
N VAL A 137 13.15 -21.69 3.23
CA VAL A 137 12.74 -22.80 4.11
C VAL A 137 11.34 -23.42 3.88
N HIS A 138 11.42 -24.64 3.35
CA HIS A 138 10.42 -25.69 3.17
C HIS A 138 9.17 -25.40 2.31
N PHE A 139 9.24 -25.85 1.06
CA PHE A 139 8.10 -26.06 0.16
C PHE A 139 7.15 -27.12 0.73
N GLU A 140 6.31 -26.75 1.71
CA GLU A 140 5.11 -27.52 2.03
C GLU A 140 3.87 -26.61 2.08
N ILE A 141 3.10 -26.73 0.99
CA ILE A 141 1.64 -26.59 0.93
C ILE A 141 1.05 -25.22 1.32
N MET A 142 0.75 -24.40 0.31
CA MET A 142 -0.39 -23.46 0.38
C MET A 142 -1.21 -23.49 -0.91
N ARG A 143 -1.88 -24.62 -1.14
CA ARG A 143 -3.07 -24.70 -2.00
C ARG A 143 -4.21 -25.35 -1.21
N ARG A 144 -4.71 -24.66 -0.18
CA ARG A 144 -5.91 -24.93 0.66
C ARG A 144 -5.81 -23.88 1.78
N GLU A 145 -6.71 -22.93 2.02
CA GLU A 145 -8.07 -22.67 1.60
C GLU A 145 -8.25 -21.14 1.57
N LEU A 146 -8.69 -20.55 0.45
CA LEU A 146 -9.23 -19.19 0.48
C LEU A 146 -10.60 -19.29 1.17
N LYS A 147 -10.68 -19.01 2.48
CA LYS A 147 -11.95 -18.86 3.20
C LYS A 147 -12.27 -17.37 3.32
N THR A 148 -13.26 -16.94 2.56
CA THR A 148 -13.91 -15.62 2.64
C THR A 148 -14.70 -15.54 3.95
N TYR A 149 -14.50 -14.49 4.75
CA TYR A 149 -15.34 -14.19 5.91
C TYR A 149 -16.05 -12.83 5.70
N SER A 150 -17.35 -12.80 5.97
CA SER A 150 -18.21 -11.61 5.96
C SER A 150 -18.29 -10.97 7.35
N LEU A 151 -18.49 -9.65 7.42
CA LEU A 151 -18.87 -8.93 8.64
C LEU A 151 -19.94 -7.87 8.33
N ASP A 152 -20.94 -7.83 9.21
CA ASP A 152 -22.22 -7.13 9.09
C ASP A 152 -22.13 -5.62 9.38
N SER A 153 -22.83 -4.84 8.52
CA SER A 153 -23.57 -3.56 8.70
C SER A 153 -23.05 -2.54 9.74
N VAL A 154 -22.88 -1.25 9.42
CA VAL A 154 -23.97 -0.28 9.18
C VAL A 154 -23.44 1.02 8.51
N ASN A 155 -24.16 1.42 7.45
CA ASN A 155 -24.33 2.75 6.82
C ASN A 155 -23.37 3.30 5.73
N ASP A 156 -23.98 3.32 4.54
CA ASP A 156 -23.85 4.20 3.37
C ASP A 156 -22.83 3.93 2.24
N VAL A 157 -23.39 3.28 1.21
CA VAL A 157 -23.14 3.34 -0.25
C VAL A 157 -21.86 2.68 -0.79
N ALA A 158 -22.00 1.35 -0.99
CA ALA A 158 -21.54 0.46 -2.09
C ALA A 158 -20.09 0.61 -2.63
N PHE A 159 -19.24 -0.43 -2.68
CA PHE A 159 -19.47 -1.82 -3.07
C PHE A 159 -18.69 -2.84 -2.21
N HIS A 160 -19.13 -4.09 -2.32
CA HIS A 160 -18.83 -5.25 -1.46
C HIS A 160 -17.49 -5.94 -1.80
N SER A 161 -16.83 -6.45 -0.75
CA SER A 161 -15.72 -7.45 -0.71
C SER A 161 -14.26 -7.00 -0.95
N SER A 162 -13.52 -6.96 0.17
CA SER A 162 -12.06 -7.10 0.35
C SER A 162 -11.09 -6.18 -0.40
N LEU A 163 -10.92 -4.96 0.11
CA LEU A 163 -9.69 -4.42 0.69
C LEU A 163 -9.99 -2.94 1.01
N PHE A 164 -10.10 -2.58 2.29
CA PHE A 164 -10.31 -1.19 2.69
C PHE A 164 -9.07 -0.36 2.34
N ILE A 165 -9.04 0.23 1.14
CA ILE A 165 -8.16 1.36 0.84
C ILE A 165 -8.85 2.59 1.43
N LEU A 166 -8.53 2.93 2.68
CA LEU A 166 -8.92 4.19 3.30
C LEU A 166 -8.16 5.35 2.62
N ILE A 167 -8.68 5.83 1.50
CA ILE A 167 -8.30 7.15 0.97
C ILE A 167 -9.17 8.17 1.71
N LEU A 168 -8.66 8.77 2.79
CA LEU A 168 -9.37 9.87 3.45
C LEU A 168 -9.17 11.17 2.64
N PRO A 169 -10.23 11.76 2.05
CA PRO A 169 -10.15 13.15 1.60
C PRO A 169 -10.19 14.07 2.83
N TYR A 170 -9.12 14.83 3.06
CA TYR A 170 -9.13 15.89 4.06
C TYR A 170 -9.89 17.12 3.52
N ASP A 171 -11.00 17.50 4.17
CA ASP A 171 -11.81 18.67 3.84
C ASP A 171 -11.08 19.97 4.27
N SER A 172 -10.59 20.73 3.30
CA SER A 172 -9.99 22.04 3.52
C SER A 172 -11.08 23.12 3.61
N LYS A 173 -11.74 23.27 4.77
CA LYS A 173 -12.50 24.49 5.07
C LYS A 173 -11.59 25.58 5.64
N ARG A 174 -11.29 26.60 4.83
CA ARG A 174 -10.82 27.97 5.20
C ARG A 174 -11.09 28.93 4.02
N PRO A 175 -11.11 30.28 4.19
CA PRO A 175 -11.07 31.07 5.42
C PRO A 175 -12.27 32.05 5.59
N SER A 176 -12.35 32.74 6.72
CA SER A 176 -12.76 34.16 6.72
C SER A 176 -11.95 34.97 7.74
N THR A 177 -11.02 35.74 7.17
CA THR A 177 -10.58 37.11 7.51
C THR A 177 -10.31 37.53 8.95
N MET A 178 -9.09 38.03 9.14
CA MET A 178 -8.72 39.06 10.12
C MET A 178 -9.78 40.17 10.18
N GLY A 179 -10.23 40.49 11.38
CA GLY A 179 -10.73 41.81 11.72
C GLY A 179 -9.68 42.50 12.57
N SER A 180 -8.95 43.44 11.98
CA SER A 180 -8.22 44.48 12.70
C SER A 180 -9.21 45.50 13.26
N GLN A 181 -9.18 45.75 14.57
CA GLN A 181 -9.30 47.07 15.18
C GLN A 181 -8.43 47.10 16.44
#